data_AF-A0AAV8YGT5-F1
#
_entry.id   AF-A0AAV8YGT5-F1
#
_cell.length_a   1.000
_cell.length_b   1.000
_cell.length_c   1.000
_cell.angle_alpha   90.00
_cell.angle_beta   90.00
_cell.angle_gamma   90.00
#
_symmetry.space_group_name_H-M   'P 1'
#
loop_
_entity.id
_entity.type
_entity.pdbx_description
1 polymer ?
#
loop_
_entity_poly.entity_id
_entity_poly.type
_entity_poly.pdbx_seq_one_letter_code
_entity_poly.pdbx_strand_id
1 'polypeptide(L)'
;MLCIHKSNKPYVCSHCKTFHKTKIELESHYIKCKVLKKKPKVEEINIDGTNIEPPMAIEKMRFLLAVLLKKISAPDRLEELGFNRRLIDDVLIESIENSGRKPCKEDDIPVAEKLKRNVQILLEWTVPKQYMEKFKVEQRSTEELLEELTS
;
A
#
# COMPACT_ATOMS: atom_id res chain seq x y z
N MET A 1 -27.27 31.25 1.45
CA MET A 1 -27.72 30.20 0.51
C MET A 1 -28.51 29.17 1.31
N LEU A 2 -29.81 29.07 1.06
CA LEU A 2 -30.71 28.12 1.71
C LEU A 2 -30.73 26.83 0.88
N CYS A 3 -30.34 25.71 1.46
CA CYS A 3 -30.41 24.42 0.81
C CYS A 3 -31.89 23.98 0.67
N ILE A 4 -32.15 23.24 -0.40
CA ILE A 4 -33.48 22.90 -0.95
C ILE A 4 -34.38 22.13 0.05
N HIS A 5 -33.78 21.56 1.09
CA HIS A 5 -34.47 21.04 2.26
C HIS A 5 -34.18 21.98 3.42
N LYS A 6 -35.22 22.47 4.11
CA LYS A 6 -35.25 23.49 5.20
C LYS A 6 -34.31 23.22 6.40
N SER A 7 -33.04 22.93 6.16
CA SER A 7 -32.02 22.51 7.11
C SER A 7 -30.81 23.42 6.93
N ASN A 8 -30.41 24.07 8.01
CA ASN A 8 -29.25 24.96 8.05
C ASN A 8 -27.91 24.20 8.11
N LYS A 9 -27.90 22.90 7.79
CA LYS A 9 -26.75 22.00 7.94
C LYS A 9 -26.43 21.25 6.63
N PRO A 10 -25.78 21.91 5.65
CA PRO A 10 -25.53 21.31 4.33
C PRO A 10 -24.35 20.32 4.31
N TYR A 11 -23.50 20.33 5.33
CA TYR A 11 -22.29 19.49 5.37
C TYR A 11 -22.58 18.17 6.07
N VAL A 12 -22.28 17.04 5.43
CA VAL A 12 -22.56 15.69 5.99
C VAL A 12 -21.28 14.91 6.15
N CYS A 13 -21.10 14.29 7.31
CA CYS A 13 -20.03 13.32 7.54
C CYS A 13 -20.36 11.99 6.84
N SER A 14 -19.49 11.55 5.93
CA SER A 14 -19.68 10.30 5.17
C SER A 14 -19.69 9.03 6.02
N HIS A 15 -19.21 9.09 7.27
CA HIS A 15 -19.05 7.92 8.14
C HIS A 15 -20.20 7.74 9.13
N CYS A 16 -20.56 8.80 9.85
CA CYS A 16 -21.63 8.74 10.85
C CYS A 16 -22.93 9.41 10.40
N LYS A 17 -22.96 9.94 9.16
CA LYS A 17 -24.12 10.64 8.56
C LYS A 17 -24.65 11.81 9.41
N THR A 18 -23.79 12.43 10.23
CA THR A 18 -24.15 13.63 10.99
C THR A 18 -24.05 14.88 10.12
N PHE A 19 -24.96 15.83 10.35
CA PHE A 19 -25.09 17.08 9.60
C PHE A 19 -24.48 18.26 10.38
N HIS A 20 -23.74 19.12 9.69
CA HIS A 20 -22.98 20.27 10.21
C HIS A 20 -23.30 21.54 9.43
N LYS A 21 -23.23 22.71 10.08
CA LYS A 21 -23.62 24.00 9.47
C LYS A 21 -22.53 24.58 8.59
N THR A 22 -21.26 24.38 8.98
CA THR A 22 -20.10 24.92 8.28
C THR A 22 -19.09 23.82 7.96
N LYS A 23 -18.19 24.11 7.00
CA LYS A 23 -17.09 23.22 6.63
C LYS A 23 -16.15 22.98 7.83
N ILE A 24 -15.86 24.02 8.61
CA ILE A 24 -14.97 23.96 9.79
C ILE A 24 -15.55 23.03 10.88
N GLU A 25 -16.87 23.05 11.09
CA GLU A 25 -17.55 22.13 12.01
C GLU A 25 -17.43 20.68 11.53
N LEU A 26 -17.59 20.43 10.23
CA LEU A 26 -17.43 19.09 9.65
C LEU A 26 -15.98 18.59 9.78
N GLU A 27 -14.98 19.45 9.55
CA GLU A 27 -13.56 19.12 9.72
C GLU A 27 -13.22 18.81 11.18
N SER A 28 -13.69 19.65 12.11
CA SER A 28 -13.56 19.42 13.56
C SER A 28 -14.25 18.12 13.99
N HIS A 29 -15.37 17.78 13.35
CA HIS A 29 -16.07 16.53 13.57
C HIS A 29 -15.24 15.34 13.08
N TYR A 30 -14.56 15.39 11.94
CA TYR A 30 -13.73 14.27 11.45
C TYR A 30 -12.68 13.85 12.48
N ILE A 31 -12.02 14.80 13.14
CA ILE A 31 -11.02 14.55 14.20
C ILE A 31 -11.63 13.80 15.40
N LYS A 32 -12.91 14.07 15.71
CA LYS A 32 -13.61 13.55 16.90
C LYS A 32 -14.66 12.48 16.55
N CYS A 33 -14.75 12.06 15.30
CA CYS A 33 -15.83 11.19 14.83
C CYS A 33 -15.68 9.79 15.43
N LYS A 34 -16.58 9.41 16.33
CA LYS A 34 -16.57 8.09 16.98
C LYS A 34 -16.68 6.94 15.99
N VAL A 35 -17.36 7.12 14.85
CA VAL A 35 -17.50 6.10 13.80
C VAL A 35 -16.22 5.98 12.96
N LEU A 36 -15.54 7.11 12.69
CA LEU A 36 -14.21 7.10 12.08
C LEU A 36 -13.20 6.36 12.99
N LYS A 37 -13.27 6.61 14.30
CA LYS A 37 -12.47 5.92 15.33
C LYS A 37 -12.91 4.48 15.63
N LYS A 38 -14.08 4.06 15.13
CA LYS A 38 -14.64 2.70 15.26
C LYS A 38 -14.52 1.89 13.98
N LYS A 39 -13.94 2.43 12.90
CA LYS A 39 -13.35 1.55 11.88
C LYS A 39 -12.42 0.60 12.64
N PRO A 40 -12.43 -0.72 12.32
CA PRO A 40 -11.56 -1.64 13.00
C PRO A 40 -10.17 -1.02 12.98
N LYS A 41 -9.60 -0.81 14.17
CA LYS A 41 -8.16 -0.66 14.28
C LYS A 41 -7.61 -1.77 13.40
N VAL A 42 -6.87 -1.39 12.37
CA VAL A 42 -5.81 -2.26 11.86
C VAL A 42 -5.15 -2.77 13.13
N GLU A 43 -5.22 -4.08 13.34
CA GLU A 43 -4.78 -4.72 14.56
C GLU A 43 -3.47 -4.06 14.95
N GLU A 44 -3.47 -3.33 16.08
CA GLU A 44 -2.24 -2.95 16.73
C GLU A 44 -1.64 -4.29 17.14
N ILE A 45 -0.83 -4.84 16.25
CA ILE A 45 0.08 -5.93 16.55
C ILE A 45 0.86 -5.38 17.74
N ASN A 46 0.70 -6.00 18.92
CA ASN A 46 1.59 -5.78 20.03
C ASN A 46 2.96 -6.31 19.57
N ILE A 47 3.74 -5.44 18.94
CA ILE A 47 5.12 -5.72 18.59
C ILE A 47 5.92 -5.39 19.84
N ASP A 48 6.14 -6.45 20.62
CA ASP A 48 7.20 -6.52 21.61
C ASP A 48 8.50 -5.98 20.99
N GLY A 49 9.22 -5.16 21.76
CA GLY A 49 10.15 -4.16 21.24
C GLY A 49 11.12 -4.68 20.18
N THR A 50 10.96 -4.22 18.95
CA THR A 50 12.07 -4.08 18.00
C THR A 50 11.75 -2.86 17.14
N ASN A 51 12.76 -2.03 16.88
CA ASN A 51 12.65 -0.78 16.15
C ASN A 51 12.20 -1.09 14.71
N ILE A 52 10.89 -1.04 14.43
CA ILE A 52 10.33 -1.20 13.08
C ILE A 52 9.73 0.14 12.71
N GLU A 53 10.33 0.75 11.71
CA GLU A 53 9.87 1.99 11.09
C GLU A 53 8.38 1.91 10.71
N PRO A 54 7.67 3.06 10.60
CA PRO A 54 6.27 3.05 10.24
C PRO A 54 6.10 2.31 8.91
N PRO A 55 5.22 1.30 8.81
CA PRO A 55 5.03 0.56 7.58
C PRO A 55 4.72 1.53 6.45
N MET A 56 5.50 1.43 5.35
CA MET A 56 5.27 2.24 4.16
C MET A 56 3.80 2.15 3.74
N ALA A 57 3.19 3.28 3.35
CA ALA A 57 1.85 3.27 2.77
C ALA A 57 1.81 2.35 1.53
N ILE A 58 0.78 1.51 1.42
CA ILE A 58 0.63 0.51 0.35
C ILE A 58 0.73 1.16 -1.04
N GLU A 59 0.18 2.37 -1.18
CA GLU A 59 0.24 3.15 -2.40
C GLU A 59 1.68 3.52 -2.80
N LYS A 60 2.53 3.84 -1.81
CA LYS A 60 3.95 4.12 -2.05
C LYS A 60 4.69 2.85 -2.48
N MET A 61 4.43 1.70 -1.86
CA MET A 61 5.00 0.42 -2.31
C MET A 61 4.62 0.11 -3.76
N ARG A 62 3.34 0.23 -4.10
CA ARG A 62 2.85 0.02 -5.48
C ARG A 62 3.50 0.96 -6.48
N PHE A 63 3.67 2.24 -6.11
CA PHE A 63 4.33 3.23 -6.96
C PHE A 63 5.79 2.86 -7.23
N LEU A 64 6.57 2.59 -6.19
CA LEU A 64 7.98 2.24 -6.34
C LEU A 64 8.13 0.93 -7.13
N LEU A 65 7.25 -0.04 -6.88
CA LEU A 65 7.23 -1.29 -7.63
C LEU A 65 6.95 -1.05 -9.12
N ALA A 66 6.03 -0.15 -9.47
CA ALA A 66 5.77 0.23 -10.85
C ALA A 66 7.02 0.85 -11.50
N VAL A 67 7.73 1.71 -10.77
CA VAL A 67 9.00 2.29 -11.23
C VAL A 67 10.06 1.20 -11.44
N LEU A 68 10.20 0.27 -10.49
CA LEU A 68 11.16 -0.83 -10.58
C LEU A 68 10.86 -1.71 -11.79
N LEU A 69 9.61 -2.16 -11.94
CA LEU A 69 9.16 -2.99 -13.08
C LEU A 69 9.47 -2.31 -14.41
N LYS A 70 9.25 -0.99 -14.51
CA LYS A 70 9.58 -0.17 -15.67
C LYS A 70 11.09 -0.08 -15.94
N LYS A 71 11.92 -0.05 -14.89
CA LYS A 71 13.39 -0.02 -15.02
C LYS A 71 13.96 -1.38 -15.47
N ILE A 72 13.43 -2.49 -14.95
CA ILE A 72 14.03 -3.83 -15.14
C ILE A 72 13.40 -4.66 -16.28
N SER A 73 12.20 -4.31 -16.74
CA SER A 73 11.46 -5.10 -17.72
C SER A 73 11.40 -4.41 -19.08
N ALA A 74 11.40 -5.20 -20.16
CA ALA A 74 11.17 -4.69 -21.50
C ALA A 74 9.74 -4.11 -21.63
N PRO A 75 9.55 -3.01 -22.39
CA PRO A 75 8.25 -2.33 -22.51
C PRO A 75 7.16 -3.25 -23.09
N ASP A 76 7.49 -4.06 -24.10
CA ASP A 76 6.55 -4.98 -24.73
C ASP A 76 6.03 -6.02 -23.73
N ARG A 77 6.94 -6.60 -22.94
CA ARG A 77 6.60 -7.57 -21.89
C ARG A 77 5.75 -6.94 -20.78
N LEU A 78 5.98 -5.68 -20.45
CA LEU A 78 5.14 -4.95 -19.49
C LEU A 78 3.74 -4.69 -20.04
N GLU A 79 3.62 -4.36 -21.33
CA GLU A 79 2.32 -4.17 -21.96
C GLU A 79 1.52 -5.48 -22.02
N GLU A 80 2.16 -6.61 -22.35
CA GLU A 80 1.56 -7.94 -22.30
C GLU A 80 1.06 -8.29 -20.90
N LEU A 81 1.83 -7.94 -19.87
CA LEU A 81 1.44 -8.04 -18.47
C LEU A 81 0.36 -7.01 -18.07
N GLY A 82 -0.13 -6.16 -18.96
CA GLY A 82 -1.19 -5.20 -18.67
C GLY A 82 -0.76 -4.07 -17.72
N PHE A 83 0.52 -3.72 -17.71
CA PHE A 83 1.05 -2.57 -16.98
C PHE A 83 0.29 -1.29 -17.38
N ASN A 84 -0.08 -0.44 -16.41
CA ASN A 84 -1.03 0.69 -16.52
C ASN A 84 -2.51 0.35 -16.79
N ARG A 85 -2.88 -0.91 -17.08
CA ARG A 85 -4.28 -1.32 -17.30
C ARG A 85 -4.85 -2.16 -16.15
N ARG A 86 -3.98 -2.76 -15.32
CA ARG A 86 -4.33 -3.62 -14.18
C ARG A 86 -3.67 -3.13 -12.89
N LEU A 87 -4.11 -3.67 -11.74
CA LEU A 87 -3.46 -3.39 -10.46
C LEU A 87 -2.03 -3.90 -10.49
N ILE A 88 -1.11 -3.10 -9.92
CA ILE A 88 0.32 -3.48 -9.84
C ILE A 88 0.51 -4.79 -9.09
N ASP A 89 -0.34 -5.09 -8.11
CA ASP A 89 -0.34 -6.33 -7.34
C ASP A 89 -0.56 -7.56 -8.26
N ASP A 90 -1.50 -7.47 -9.20
CA ASP A 90 -1.78 -8.55 -10.16
C ASP A 90 -0.64 -8.69 -11.18
N VAL A 91 -0.13 -7.55 -11.66
CA VAL A 91 1.01 -7.49 -12.58
C VAL A 91 2.25 -8.12 -11.93
N LEU A 92 2.47 -7.87 -10.63
CA LEU A 92 3.57 -8.46 -9.87
C LEU A 92 3.44 -9.98 -9.78
N ILE A 93 2.26 -10.48 -9.43
CA ILE A 93 1.98 -11.91 -9.34
C ILE A 93 2.30 -12.58 -10.68
N GLU A 94 1.77 -12.04 -11.78
CA GLU A 94 1.98 -12.59 -13.13
C GLU A 94 3.44 -12.46 -13.59
N SER A 95 4.13 -11.38 -13.21
CA SER A 95 5.57 -11.21 -13.45
C SER A 95 6.41 -12.27 -12.73
N ILE A 96 6.06 -12.61 -11.48
CA ILE A 96 6.70 -13.67 -10.70
C ILE A 96 6.42 -15.04 -11.34
N GLU A 97 5.20 -15.31 -11.78
CA GLU A 97 4.83 -16.56 -12.47
C GLU A 97 5.55 -16.72 -13.80
N ASN A 98 5.61 -15.66 -14.61
CA ASN A 98 6.35 -15.65 -15.87
C ASN A 98 7.87 -15.79 -15.67
N SER A 99 8.37 -15.57 -14.45
CA SER A 99 9.75 -15.83 -14.06
C SER A 99 9.96 -17.27 -13.54
N GLY A 100 8.94 -18.12 -13.58
CA GLY A 100 8.97 -19.52 -13.14
C GLY A 100 8.87 -19.70 -11.62
N ARG A 101 8.37 -18.70 -10.89
CA ARG A 101 8.30 -18.72 -9.42
C ARG A 101 6.87 -18.78 -8.93
N LYS A 102 6.71 -19.17 -7.67
CA LYS A 102 5.40 -19.25 -7.01
C LYS A 102 5.12 -17.94 -6.25
N PRO A 103 4.21 -17.09 -6.75
CA PRO A 103 3.76 -15.93 -5.98
C PRO A 103 2.89 -16.37 -4.80
N CYS A 104 2.82 -15.52 -3.79
CA CYS A 104 1.86 -15.62 -2.70
C CYS A 104 0.46 -15.23 -3.21
N LYS A 105 -0.40 -16.22 -3.41
CA LYS A 105 -1.81 -16.05 -3.83
C LYS A 105 -2.81 -16.25 -2.70
N GLU A 106 -2.36 -16.61 -1.51
CA GLU A 106 -3.21 -16.87 -0.35
C GLU A 106 -4.16 -15.70 -0.07
N ASP A 107 -5.44 -16.02 0.16
CA ASP A 107 -6.50 -15.04 0.45
C ASP A 107 -6.69 -14.82 1.96
N ASP A 108 -6.08 -15.66 2.80
CA ASP A 108 -6.14 -15.59 4.26
C ASP A 108 -5.22 -14.50 4.85
N ILE A 109 -4.44 -13.81 4.02
CA ILE A 109 -3.43 -12.83 4.45
C ILE A 109 -3.88 -11.41 4.07
N PRO A 110 -3.64 -10.40 4.92
CA PRO A 110 -3.87 -9.00 4.58
C PRO A 110 -3.17 -8.60 3.27
N VAL A 111 -3.82 -7.73 2.48
CA VAL A 111 -3.30 -7.23 1.19
C VAL A 111 -1.89 -6.65 1.31
N ALA A 112 -1.61 -5.92 2.39
CA ALA A 112 -0.30 -5.33 2.65
C ALA A 112 0.80 -6.39 2.80
N GLU A 113 0.52 -7.45 3.57
CA GLU A 113 1.47 -8.54 3.78
C GLU A 113 1.64 -9.42 2.54
N LYS A 114 0.56 -9.64 1.80
CA LYS A 114 0.61 -10.32 0.50
C LYS A 114 1.51 -9.58 -0.48
N LEU A 115 1.35 -8.25 -0.57
CA LEU A 115 2.21 -7.41 -1.40
C LEU A 115 3.66 -7.45 -0.93
N LYS A 116 3.92 -7.32 0.38
CA LYS A 116 5.26 -7.35 0.95
C LYS A 116 6.00 -8.65 0.64
N ARG A 117 5.33 -9.80 0.82
CA ARG A 117 5.90 -11.12 0.47
C ARG A 117 6.22 -11.24 -1.02
N ASN A 118 5.32 -10.79 -1.88
CA ASN A 118 5.54 -10.84 -3.33
C ASN A 118 6.68 -9.89 -3.76
N VAL A 119 6.78 -8.72 -3.15
CA VAL A 119 7.90 -7.78 -3.37
C VAL A 119 9.22 -8.42 -2.93
N GLN A 120 9.26 -9.08 -1.78
CA GLN A 120 10.45 -9.80 -1.33
C GLN A 120 10.88 -10.88 -2.34
N ILE A 121 9.93 -11.69 -2.83
CA ILE A 121 10.20 -12.72 -3.85
C ILE A 121 10.76 -12.11 -5.14
N LEU A 122 10.31 -10.91 -5.54
CA LEU A 122 10.87 -10.20 -6.69
C LEU A 122 12.32 -9.77 -6.39
N LEU A 123 12.52 -9.06 -5.28
CA LEU A 123 13.80 -8.46 -4.90
C LEU A 123 14.92 -9.47 -4.70
N GLU A 124 14.64 -10.60 -4.05
CA GLU A 124 15.62 -11.68 -3.81
C GLU A 124 16.28 -12.20 -5.09
N TRP A 125 15.64 -11.95 -6.22
CA TRP A 125 16.08 -12.45 -7.51
C TRP A 125 16.48 -11.37 -8.50
N THR A 126 15.93 -10.18 -8.41
CA THR A 126 16.39 -9.04 -9.21
C THR A 126 17.71 -8.50 -8.67
N VAL A 127 18.00 -8.72 -7.39
CA VAL A 127 19.18 -8.21 -6.70
C VAL A 127 20.23 -9.31 -6.52
N PRO A 128 21.52 -9.04 -6.83
CA PRO A 128 22.60 -10.00 -6.59
C PRO A 128 22.71 -10.44 -5.13
N LYS A 129 23.02 -11.73 -4.90
CA LYS A 129 23.09 -12.33 -3.55
C LYS A 129 24.01 -11.56 -2.58
N GLN A 130 25.16 -11.08 -3.06
CA GLN A 130 26.10 -10.31 -2.25
C GLN A 130 25.49 -9.01 -1.71
N TYR A 131 24.62 -8.38 -2.49
CA TYR A 131 23.93 -7.17 -2.08
C TYR A 131 22.78 -7.51 -1.12
N MET A 132 22.03 -8.58 -1.38
CA MET A 132 21.02 -9.11 -0.45
C MET A 132 21.60 -9.54 0.91
N GLU A 133 22.81 -10.08 0.95
CA GLU A 133 23.48 -10.48 2.20
C GLU A 133 23.87 -9.26 3.05
N LYS A 134 24.45 -8.22 2.44
CA LYS A 134 24.72 -6.95 3.13
C LYS A 134 23.44 -6.35 3.68
N PHE A 135 22.39 -6.36 2.88
CA PHE A 135 21.07 -5.89 3.26
C PHE A 135 20.50 -6.61 4.49
N LYS A 136 20.65 -7.95 4.55
CA LYS A 136 20.27 -8.76 5.71
C LYS A 136 21.11 -8.43 6.95
N VAL A 137 22.41 -8.18 6.78
CA VAL A 137 23.31 -7.80 7.89
C VAL A 137 22.95 -6.43 8.45
N GLU A 138 22.54 -5.50 7.59
CA GLU A 138 22.16 -4.13 7.97
C GLU A 138 20.74 -4.02 8.56
N GLN A 139 20.00 -5.14 8.69
CA GLN A 139 18.61 -5.20 9.20
C GLN A 139 17.63 -4.25 8.48
N ARG A 140 17.93 -3.87 7.24
CA ARG A 140 17.07 -2.99 6.47
C ARG A 140 15.78 -3.70 6.04
N SER A 141 14.71 -2.94 5.86
CA SER A 141 13.39 -3.46 5.48
C SER A 141 13.21 -3.57 3.97
N THR A 142 12.46 -4.57 3.48
CA THR A 142 12.19 -4.74 2.02
C THR A 142 11.70 -3.47 1.32
N GLU A 143 11.08 -2.57 2.07
CA GLU A 143 10.59 -1.26 1.63
C GLU A 143 11.74 -0.29 1.34
N GLU A 144 12.75 -0.21 2.21
CA GLU A 144 13.96 0.60 2.00
C GLU A 144 14.78 0.12 0.80
N LEU A 145 14.90 -1.20 0.60
CA LEU A 145 15.57 -1.75 -0.57
C LEU A 145 14.86 -1.33 -1.86
N LEU A 146 13.53 -1.40 -1.85
CA LEU A 146 12.72 -0.99 -2.98
C LEU A 146 12.90 0.51 -3.27
N GLU A 147 12.98 1.35 -2.24
CA GLU A 147 13.31 2.78 -2.38
C GLU A 147 14.70 3.02 -2.97
N GLU A 148 15.73 2.30 -2.51
CA GLU A 148 17.11 2.47 -2.99
C GLU A 148 17.25 2.11 -4.47
N LEU A 149 16.57 1.04 -4.93
CA LEU A 149 16.58 0.62 -6.33
C LEU A 149 15.77 1.54 -7.26
N THR A 150 14.80 2.27 -6.71
CA THR A 150 13.86 3.08 -7.48
C THR A 150 14.20 4.57 -7.49
N SER A 151 15.02 5.03 -6.53
CA SER A 151 15.71 6.33 -6.57
C SER A 151 16.55 6.51 -7.86
#